data_AF-A0A5N6ULH3-F1
#
_entry.id   AF-A0A5N6ULH3-F1
#
_cell.length_a   1.000
_cell.length_b   1.000
_cell.length_c   1.000
_cell.angle_alpha   90.00
_cell.angle_beta   90.00
_cell.angle_gamma   90.00
#
_symmetry.space_group_name_H-M   'P 1'
#
loop_
_entity.id
_entity.type
_entity.pdbx_description
1 polymer ?
#
loop_
_entity_poly.entity_id
_entity_poly.type
_entity_poly.pdbx_seq_one_letter_code
_entity_poly.pdbx_strand_id
1 'polypeptide(L)'
;MASSTPNQMLNTSWTLHRLSPLHHEKEFQTLLDNPEALKTYANRLRDQLTGNVLSGFQVGTSAPSTEEDTLSRTGALRNCTWEAISSLSLADPDASHPESPCGILVVLEYENITYKAALLAPPEGSHSRKTSTYLPLLLTRLPGPLRQTFISFLSAHFDTYCSVFRLPSQFLCAGLASYVDALTQGRDRESAAARAILEDVVKEIQITVSFSSNVTPALRSLNINIPRGSIKSFLPATGVSNQPGGSILSGLSSYIEKHLAMDLDLAGSSARDSPASKHVRISKIACNGFVLGAEGKMKLVAQPIRTSSASDDSAGNDDDARNEKKRLALRASGVLLLLVIHRSIVGENRES
;
A
#
# COMPACT_ATOMS: atom_id res chain seq x y z
N MET A 1 3.53 26.64 -5.80
CA MET A 1 4.00 25.31 -6.25
C MET A 1 2.86 24.34 -6.00
N ALA A 2 2.52 23.48 -6.96
CA ALA A 2 1.42 22.55 -6.79
C ALA A 2 1.78 21.51 -5.71
N SER A 3 0.95 21.36 -4.68
CA SER A 3 1.12 20.30 -3.67
C SER A 3 1.05 18.93 -4.35
N SER A 4 1.92 18.00 -3.94
CA SER A 4 1.92 16.65 -4.48
C SER A 4 0.62 15.95 -4.06
N THR A 5 -0.19 15.54 -5.04
CA THR A 5 -1.50 14.94 -4.75
C THR A 5 -1.34 13.46 -4.37
N PRO A 6 -2.03 12.98 -3.32
CA PRO A 6 -1.96 11.57 -2.90
C PRO A 6 -2.49 10.60 -3.98
N ASN A 7 -3.21 11.12 -4.97
CA ASN A 7 -3.63 10.42 -6.18
C ASN A 7 -2.46 9.77 -6.95
N GLN A 8 -1.24 10.28 -6.82
CA GLN A 8 -0.07 9.70 -7.46
C GLN A 8 0.31 8.31 -6.93
N MET A 9 -0.22 7.93 -5.75
CA MET A 9 -0.02 6.61 -5.15
C MET A 9 -0.99 5.55 -5.68
N LEU A 10 -2.09 5.99 -6.31
CA LEU A 10 -3.09 5.10 -6.89
C LEU A 10 -2.60 4.48 -8.20
N ASN A 11 -3.17 3.33 -8.54
CA ASN A 11 -2.95 2.56 -9.77
C ASN A 11 -1.49 2.17 -10.02
N THR A 12 -0.63 2.28 -9.00
CA THR A 12 0.79 1.97 -9.04
C THR A 12 1.10 0.80 -8.11
N SER A 13 1.96 -0.11 -8.57
CA SER A 13 2.47 -1.19 -7.72
C SER A 13 3.71 -0.70 -6.98
N TRP A 14 3.67 -0.78 -5.66
CA TRP A 14 4.68 -0.31 -4.73
C TRP A 14 5.35 -1.47 -4.01
N THR A 15 6.65 -1.35 -3.80
CA THR A 15 7.41 -2.18 -2.85
C THR A 15 7.57 -1.42 -1.54
N LEU A 16 7.20 -2.06 -0.45
CA LEU A 16 7.11 -1.52 0.89
C LEU A 16 8.40 -1.78 1.68
N HIS A 17 8.91 -0.74 2.32
CA HIS A 17 10.03 -0.82 3.26
C HIS A 17 9.68 -0.07 4.54
N ARG A 18 10.28 -0.49 5.66
CA ARG A 18 10.26 0.26 6.92
C ARG A 18 11.50 1.13 6.99
N LEU A 19 11.32 2.36 7.46
CA LEU A 19 12.40 3.30 7.74
C LEU A 19 12.45 3.62 9.23
N SER A 20 13.66 3.69 9.77
CA SER A 20 13.88 4.37 11.04
C SER A 20 13.76 5.89 10.85
N PRO A 21 13.68 6.70 11.93
CA PRO A 21 13.67 8.15 11.82
C PRO A 21 14.81 8.69 10.92
N LEU A 22 14.50 9.73 10.15
CA LEU A 22 15.45 10.44 9.29
C LEU A 22 16.14 11.52 10.13
N HIS A 23 17.41 11.34 10.47
CA HIS A 23 18.19 12.31 11.23
C HIS A 23 18.78 13.35 10.29
N HIS A 24 18.35 14.61 10.41
CA HIS A 24 18.76 15.71 9.51
C HIS A 24 19.39 16.90 10.26
N GLU A 25 19.58 16.78 11.58
CA GLU A 25 20.05 17.84 12.48
C GLU A 25 21.37 18.50 12.07
N LYS A 26 22.23 17.80 11.32
CA LYS A 26 23.54 18.31 10.88
C LYS A 26 23.43 19.40 9.83
N GLU A 27 22.31 19.45 9.09
CA GLU A 27 22.17 20.33 7.92
C GLU A 27 20.90 21.18 7.98
N PHE A 28 19.77 20.61 8.44
CA PHE A 28 18.49 21.31 8.47
C PHE A 28 17.73 21.01 9.77
N GLN A 29 17.09 22.03 10.34
CA GLN A 29 16.28 21.86 11.57
C GLN A 29 14.94 21.14 11.29
N THR A 30 14.37 21.31 10.11
CA THR A 30 13.12 20.67 9.68
C THR A 30 13.26 20.16 8.25
N LEU A 31 12.60 19.03 7.95
CA LEU A 31 12.61 18.42 6.62
C LEU A 31 11.31 18.63 5.86
N LEU A 32 10.16 18.33 6.47
CA LEU A 32 8.86 18.30 5.77
C LEU A 32 8.33 19.70 5.40
N ASP A 33 8.54 20.68 6.26
CA ASP A 33 8.10 22.07 6.03
C ASP A 33 9.17 22.95 5.37
N ASN A 34 10.28 22.35 4.95
CA ASN A 34 11.44 23.07 4.42
C ASN A 34 11.68 22.76 2.93
N PRO A 35 11.17 23.59 2.01
CA PRO A 35 11.35 23.37 0.58
C PRO A 35 12.82 23.45 0.14
N GLU A 36 13.66 24.22 0.83
CA GLU A 36 15.10 24.31 0.52
C GLU A 36 15.84 23.03 0.91
N ALA A 37 15.48 22.41 2.04
CA ALA A 37 16.03 21.11 2.43
C ALA A 37 15.66 20.04 1.40
N LEU A 38 14.39 19.95 1.02
CA LEU A 38 13.93 19.00 0.00
C LEU A 38 14.63 19.20 -1.33
N LYS A 39 14.78 20.46 -1.79
CA LYS A 39 15.50 20.79 -3.03
C LYS A 39 16.98 20.41 -2.95
N THR A 40 17.61 20.59 -1.79
CA THR A 40 19.02 20.23 -1.56
C THR A 40 19.23 18.73 -1.66
N TYR A 41 18.42 17.93 -0.97
CA TYR A 41 18.50 16.46 -1.06
C TYR A 41 18.13 15.94 -2.44
N ALA A 42 17.16 16.57 -3.13
CA ALA A 42 16.83 16.23 -4.50
C ALA A 42 18.01 16.45 -5.47
N ASN A 43 18.71 17.58 -5.35
CA ASN A 43 19.91 17.84 -6.15
C ASN A 43 21.03 16.85 -5.85
N ARG A 44 21.28 16.55 -4.56
CA ARG A 44 22.31 15.57 -4.18
C ARG A 44 22.01 14.17 -4.69
N LEU A 45 20.75 13.73 -4.59
CA LEU A 45 20.35 12.44 -5.15
C LEU A 45 20.54 12.43 -6.67
N ARG A 46 20.15 13.51 -7.37
CA ARG A 46 20.40 13.65 -8.81
C ARG A 46 21.88 13.57 -9.13
N ASP A 47 22.72 14.27 -8.39
CA ASP A 47 24.16 14.32 -8.62
C ASP A 47 24.81 12.96 -8.35
N GLN A 48 24.39 12.24 -7.30
CA GLN A 48 24.81 10.85 -7.07
C GLN A 48 24.33 9.92 -8.18
N LEU A 49 23.08 10.04 -8.61
CA LEU A 49 22.52 9.21 -9.68
C LEU A 49 23.22 9.49 -11.00
N THR A 50 23.61 10.73 -11.31
CA THR A 50 24.29 11.14 -12.55
C THR A 50 25.79 10.84 -12.50
N GLY A 51 26.43 10.96 -11.33
CA GLY A 51 27.84 10.63 -11.11
C GLY A 51 28.11 9.13 -11.03
N ASN A 52 27.17 8.33 -10.54
CA ASN A 52 27.30 6.86 -10.45
C ASN A 52 26.89 6.09 -11.71
N VAL A 53 26.48 6.75 -12.82
CA VAL A 53 25.96 6.05 -14.02
C VAL A 53 27.01 5.19 -14.74
N LEU A 54 28.32 5.27 -14.42
CA LEU A 54 29.34 4.57 -15.22
C LEU A 54 30.32 3.64 -14.47
N SER A 55 30.43 3.68 -13.14
CA SER A 55 31.53 2.93 -12.47
C SER A 55 31.10 1.80 -11.53
N GLY A 56 29.83 1.66 -11.17
CA GLY A 56 29.43 0.79 -10.04
C GLY A 56 28.50 -0.38 -10.37
N PHE A 57 27.92 -0.43 -11.56
CA PHE A 57 26.81 -1.35 -11.82
C PHE A 57 27.25 -2.77 -12.25
N GLN A 58 28.55 -3.01 -12.47
CA GLN A 58 29.09 -4.30 -12.93
C GLN A 58 29.80 -5.16 -11.87
N VAL A 59 29.83 -4.79 -10.59
CA VAL A 59 30.57 -5.57 -9.58
C VAL A 59 29.62 -6.12 -8.51
N GLY A 60 28.97 -7.23 -8.86
CA GLY A 60 28.11 -8.01 -7.97
C GLY A 60 27.68 -9.31 -8.65
N THR A 61 28.55 -10.31 -8.62
CA THR A 61 28.41 -11.65 -9.19
C THR A 61 27.09 -12.36 -8.84
N SER A 62 26.13 -12.45 -9.76
CA SER A 62 25.27 -13.63 -10.00
C SER A 62 24.20 -13.36 -11.07
N ALA A 63 24.36 -13.97 -12.26
CA ALA A 63 23.41 -14.11 -13.38
C ALA A 63 22.76 -12.82 -13.95
N PRO A 64 22.59 -12.69 -15.29
CA PRO A 64 21.80 -11.60 -15.87
C PRO A 64 20.35 -11.77 -15.41
N SER A 65 19.95 -11.01 -14.39
CA SER A 65 18.57 -10.90 -14.00
C SER A 65 17.86 -9.97 -14.97
N THR A 66 16.58 -10.23 -15.26
CA THR A 66 15.72 -9.39 -16.11
C THR A 66 15.68 -7.91 -15.68
N GLU A 67 16.20 -7.57 -14.49
CA GLU A 67 16.25 -6.21 -13.94
C GLU A 67 17.37 -5.34 -14.58
N GLU A 68 18.47 -5.91 -15.04
CA GLU A 68 19.57 -5.18 -15.70
C GLU A 68 19.11 -4.59 -17.05
N ASP A 69 18.37 -5.38 -17.84
CA ASP A 69 17.72 -4.96 -19.10
C ASP A 69 16.69 -3.83 -18.92
N THR A 70 16.16 -3.63 -17.71
CA THR A 70 15.21 -2.53 -17.47
C THR A 70 15.92 -1.20 -17.35
N LEU A 71 17.15 -1.17 -16.82
CA LEU A 71 17.90 0.07 -16.62
C LEU A 71 18.53 0.58 -17.92
N SER A 72 18.98 -0.31 -18.80
CA SER A 72 19.54 0.07 -20.11
C SER A 72 18.53 0.82 -21.00
N ARG A 73 17.22 0.62 -20.76
CA ARG A 73 16.13 1.27 -21.52
C ARG A 73 15.59 2.54 -20.85
N THR A 74 16.01 2.84 -19.63
CA THR A 74 15.52 3.98 -18.85
C THR A 74 15.89 5.33 -19.48
N GLY A 75 17.04 5.40 -20.15
CA GLY A 75 17.62 6.64 -20.69
C GLY A 75 18.25 7.51 -19.59
N ALA A 76 18.66 8.73 -19.95
CA ALA A 76 19.30 9.65 -19.01
C ALA A 76 18.31 10.24 -17.98
N LEU A 77 18.80 10.58 -16.78
CA LEU A 77 18.02 11.27 -15.76
C LEU A 77 17.79 12.73 -16.19
N ARG A 78 16.53 13.14 -16.33
CA ARG A 78 16.15 14.51 -16.69
C ARG A 78 15.90 15.37 -15.46
N ASN A 79 15.19 14.84 -14.47
CA ASN A 79 14.76 15.60 -13.31
C ASN A 79 14.64 14.72 -12.06
N CYS A 80 14.86 15.32 -10.90
CA CYS A 80 14.69 14.70 -9.60
C CYS A 80 14.06 15.73 -8.65
N THR A 81 12.84 15.46 -8.19
CA THR A 81 12.10 16.36 -7.29
C THR A 81 11.68 15.65 -6.02
N TRP A 82 11.68 16.41 -4.93
CA TRP A 82 11.22 15.99 -3.61
C TRP A 82 10.15 17.00 -3.18
N GLU A 83 8.94 16.52 -2.95
CA GLU A 83 7.76 17.35 -2.67
C GLU A 83 7.07 16.86 -1.40
N ALA A 84 6.65 17.77 -0.54
CA ALA A 84 5.86 17.40 0.64
C ALA A 84 4.46 16.91 0.21
N ILE A 85 3.96 15.89 0.90
CA ILE A 85 2.60 15.36 0.75
C ILE A 85 1.76 16.01 1.84
N SER A 86 0.85 16.90 1.48
CA SER A 86 0.06 17.66 2.45
C SER A 86 -1.06 16.86 3.11
N SER A 87 -1.60 15.84 2.43
CA SER A 87 -2.71 15.03 2.95
C SER A 87 -2.68 13.62 2.38
N LEU A 88 -3.07 12.64 3.21
CA LEU A 88 -3.30 11.25 2.80
C LEU A 88 -4.78 10.96 2.48
N SER A 89 -5.65 11.97 2.56
CA SER A 89 -7.06 11.83 2.18
C SER A 89 -7.17 11.63 0.66
N LEU A 90 -7.56 10.42 0.27
CA LEU A 90 -7.77 10.05 -1.13
C LEU A 90 -9.16 10.44 -1.65
N ALA A 91 -10.15 10.54 -0.75
CA ALA A 91 -11.55 10.78 -1.13
C ALA A 91 -11.91 12.27 -1.18
N ASP A 92 -11.23 13.07 -0.35
CA ASP A 92 -11.42 14.52 -0.29
C ASP A 92 -10.05 15.20 -0.13
N PRO A 93 -9.42 15.63 -1.24
CA PRO A 93 -8.14 16.32 -1.20
C PRO A 93 -8.25 17.77 -0.67
N ASP A 94 -9.46 18.33 -0.61
CA ASP A 94 -9.73 19.72 -0.20
C ASP A 94 -10.35 19.82 1.21
N ALA A 95 -10.65 18.68 1.85
CA ALA A 95 -11.02 18.64 3.26
C ALA A 95 -9.98 19.39 4.11
N SER A 96 -10.47 20.34 4.91
CA SER A 96 -9.71 21.23 5.78
C SER A 96 -8.51 20.53 6.43
N HIS A 97 -7.34 21.00 6.03
CA HIS A 97 -5.97 20.64 6.37
C HIS A 97 -5.76 19.78 7.63
N PRO A 98 -5.00 18.67 7.56
CA PRO A 98 -4.12 18.33 8.68
C PRO A 98 -3.09 19.47 8.83
N GLU A 99 -2.85 19.95 10.04
CA GLU A 99 -1.91 21.03 10.35
C GLU A 99 -0.43 20.67 10.07
N SER A 100 -0.13 19.50 9.52
CA SER A 100 1.24 19.04 9.26
C SER A 100 1.33 18.12 8.04
N PRO A 101 2.38 18.25 7.21
CA PRO A 101 2.63 17.38 6.06
C PRO A 101 2.76 15.91 6.48
N CYS A 102 2.12 15.03 5.72
CA CYS A 102 2.02 13.59 6.00
C CYS A 102 3.10 12.76 5.28
N GLY A 103 4.05 13.38 4.59
CA GLY A 103 5.12 12.64 3.90
C GLY A 103 5.90 13.43 2.86
N ILE A 104 6.76 12.72 2.13
CA ILE A 104 7.60 13.22 1.04
C ILE A 104 7.41 12.32 -0.17
N LEU A 105 7.06 12.90 -1.32
CA LEU A 105 7.07 12.24 -2.62
C LEU A 105 8.38 12.56 -3.34
N VAL A 106 9.09 11.53 -3.76
CA VAL A 106 10.28 11.62 -4.60
C VAL A 106 9.93 11.16 -6.01
N VAL A 107 10.19 11.99 -7.01
CA VAL A 107 9.95 11.69 -8.42
C VAL A 107 11.27 11.77 -9.19
N LEU A 108 11.62 10.70 -9.89
CA LEU A 108 12.77 10.60 -10.76
C LEU A 108 12.28 10.47 -12.20
N GLU A 109 12.46 11.53 -12.97
CA GLU A 109 12.05 11.58 -14.38
C GLU A 109 13.25 11.26 -15.25
N TYR A 110 13.23 10.09 -15.88
CA TYR A 110 14.17 9.73 -16.92
C TYR A 110 13.53 9.95 -18.30
N GLU A 111 14.33 9.84 -19.36
CA GLU A 111 13.86 10.05 -20.74
C GLU A 111 12.66 9.16 -21.11
N ASN A 112 12.70 7.88 -20.73
CA ASN A 112 11.71 6.90 -21.18
C ASN A 112 10.76 6.45 -20.07
N ILE A 113 11.01 6.83 -18.82
CA ILE A 113 10.24 6.35 -17.66
C ILE A 113 10.32 7.29 -16.46
N THR A 114 9.22 7.36 -15.71
CA THR A 114 9.18 8.03 -14.41
C THR A 114 9.14 7.01 -13.30
N TYR A 115 10.12 7.08 -12.41
CA TYR A 115 10.15 6.33 -11.18
C TYR A 115 9.72 7.19 -9.99
N LYS A 116 9.17 6.54 -8.96
CA LYS A 116 8.63 7.24 -7.80
C LYS A 116 8.99 6.53 -6.51
N ALA A 117 9.18 7.29 -5.45
CA ALA A 117 9.21 6.80 -4.08
C ALA A 117 8.38 7.72 -3.19
N ALA A 118 7.81 7.21 -2.10
CA ALA A 118 7.05 8.02 -1.15
C ALA A 118 7.43 7.60 0.28
N LEU A 119 7.81 8.58 1.10
CA LEU A 119 8.07 8.42 2.52
C LEU A 119 6.84 8.94 3.28
N LEU A 120 6.19 8.11 4.07
CA LEU A 120 4.87 8.40 4.63
C LEU A 120 4.87 8.38 6.15
N ALA A 121 4.08 9.28 6.70
CA ALA A 121 3.90 9.52 8.12
C ALA A 121 2.46 9.15 8.55
N PRO A 122 2.26 8.66 9.79
CA PRO A 122 0.93 8.42 10.34
C PRO A 122 0.17 9.71 10.64
N PRO A 123 -1.08 9.93 10.20
CA PRO A 123 -1.77 11.21 10.38
C PRO A 123 -1.87 11.69 11.84
N GLU A 124 -1.83 10.77 12.80
CA GLU A 124 -1.89 11.02 14.25
C GLU A 124 -0.49 10.80 14.87
N GLY A 125 0.40 11.81 14.82
CA GLY A 125 1.71 11.72 15.46
C GLY A 125 2.56 12.99 15.34
N SER A 126 3.37 13.28 16.36
CA SER A 126 4.43 14.28 16.24
C SER A 126 5.51 13.75 15.28
N HIS A 127 5.43 14.17 14.02
CA HIS A 127 6.31 13.75 12.93
C HIS A 127 7.73 14.30 13.02
N SER A 128 7.90 15.35 13.82
CA SER A 128 9.12 16.12 13.90
C SER A 128 9.56 16.19 15.35
N ARG A 129 10.62 15.45 15.68
CA ARG A 129 11.50 15.84 16.78
C ARG A 129 12.46 16.88 16.21
N LYS A 130 12.95 17.81 17.04
CA LYS A 130 13.83 18.93 16.61
C LYS A 130 15.02 18.51 15.74
N THR A 131 15.39 17.22 15.80
CA THR A 131 16.56 16.64 15.15
C THR A 131 16.24 15.51 14.16
N SER A 132 14.99 15.06 14.09
CA SER A 132 14.62 13.88 13.30
C SER A 132 13.17 13.90 12.84
N THR A 133 12.96 13.47 11.61
CA THR A 133 11.63 13.31 11.03
C THR A 133 11.23 11.84 10.98
N TYR A 134 10.05 11.50 11.49
CA TYR A 134 9.55 10.13 11.55
C TYR A 134 8.62 9.80 10.37
N LEU A 135 9.16 9.11 9.37
CA LEU A 135 8.46 8.62 8.16
C LEU A 135 8.61 7.09 8.03
N PRO A 136 7.89 6.30 8.84
CA PRO A 136 8.21 4.88 9.03
C PRO A 136 7.93 4.00 7.81
N LEU A 137 7.17 4.47 6.82
CA LEU A 137 6.82 3.70 5.64
C LEU A 137 7.44 4.31 4.37
N LEU A 138 8.27 3.53 3.68
CA LEU A 138 8.80 3.85 2.36
C LEU A 138 8.14 2.99 1.28
N LEU A 139 7.50 3.65 0.33
CA LEU A 139 6.98 3.06 -0.91
C LEU A 139 7.98 3.30 -2.03
N THR A 140 8.32 2.28 -2.80
CA THR A 140 9.21 2.41 -3.96
C THR A 140 8.61 1.76 -5.20
N ARG A 141 8.64 2.51 -6.30
CA ARG A 141 8.41 2.04 -7.67
C ARG A 141 9.72 2.25 -8.45
N LEU A 142 10.77 1.57 -7.99
CA LEU A 142 12.14 1.66 -8.51
C LEU A 142 12.63 0.24 -8.88
N PRO A 143 13.38 0.03 -9.98
CA PRO A 143 14.09 -1.22 -10.27
C PRO A 143 15.07 -1.56 -9.15
N GLY A 144 15.45 -2.84 -9.00
CA GLY A 144 16.29 -3.33 -7.89
C GLY A 144 17.54 -2.49 -7.62
N PRO A 145 18.35 -2.20 -8.64
CA PRO A 145 19.57 -1.41 -8.45
C PRO A 145 19.33 0.04 -8.08
N LEU A 146 18.40 0.72 -8.78
CA LEU A 146 18.04 2.10 -8.47
C LEU A 146 17.49 2.21 -7.04
N ARG A 147 16.71 1.22 -6.63
CA ARG A 147 16.20 1.11 -5.26
C ARG A 147 17.34 0.98 -4.25
N GLN A 148 18.34 0.15 -4.53
CA GLN A 148 19.48 -0.02 -3.63
C GLN A 148 20.30 1.28 -3.51
N THR A 149 20.53 1.99 -4.62
CA THR A 149 21.19 3.30 -4.60
C THR A 149 20.39 4.32 -3.80
N PHE A 150 19.07 4.37 -3.98
CA PHE A 150 18.19 5.27 -3.23
C PHE A 150 18.20 4.95 -1.73
N ILE A 151 18.13 3.68 -1.34
CA ILE A 151 18.23 3.26 0.06
C ILE A 151 19.60 3.64 0.65
N SER A 152 20.68 3.38 -0.08
CA SER A 152 22.03 3.76 0.35
C SER A 152 22.19 5.27 0.50
N PHE A 153 21.57 6.07 -0.39
CA PHE A 153 21.53 7.52 -0.28
C PHE A 153 20.84 7.95 1.02
N LEU A 154 19.67 7.38 1.31
CA LEU A 154 18.93 7.68 2.53
C LEU A 154 19.77 7.35 3.77
N SER A 155 20.35 6.16 3.85
CA SER A 155 21.19 5.75 4.98
C SER A 155 22.42 6.65 5.17
N ALA A 156 23.09 7.05 4.09
CA ALA A 156 24.28 7.89 4.17
C ALA A 156 23.99 9.34 4.62
N HIS A 157 22.86 9.90 4.21
CA HIS A 157 22.53 11.32 4.46
C HIS A 157 21.67 11.54 5.71
N PHE A 158 20.87 10.53 6.11
CA PHE A 158 19.94 10.66 7.22
C PHE A 158 20.19 9.71 8.39
N ASP A 159 21.26 8.91 8.35
CA ASP A 159 21.53 7.87 9.35
C ASP A 159 20.28 7.03 9.65
N THR A 160 19.60 6.62 8.58
CA THR A 160 18.35 5.84 8.63
C THR A 160 18.60 4.41 8.19
N TYR A 161 17.92 3.48 8.87
CA TYR A 161 17.91 2.08 8.51
C TYR A 161 16.65 1.75 7.71
N CYS A 162 16.85 1.08 6.58
CA CYS A 162 15.78 0.63 5.70
C CYS A 162 15.69 -0.90 5.69
N SER A 163 14.51 -1.44 5.96
CA SER A 163 14.28 -2.89 5.94
C SER A 163 13.05 -3.27 5.12
N VAL A 164 13.04 -4.48 4.57
CA VAL A 164 11.89 -5.00 3.81
C VAL A 164 10.68 -5.11 4.72
N PHE A 165 9.54 -4.53 4.31
CA PHE A 165 8.34 -4.54 5.12
C PHE A 165 7.47 -5.77 4.81
N ARG A 166 7.64 -6.84 5.59
CA ARG A 166 6.82 -8.05 5.46
C ARG A 166 5.46 -7.90 6.14
N LEU A 167 4.40 -8.28 5.41
CA LEU A 167 3.02 -8.24 5.87
C LEU A 167 2.57 -9.64 6.31
N PRO A 168 2.23 -9.86 7.59
CA PRO A 168 1.74 -11.16 8.06
C PRO A 168 0.39 -11.54 7.44
N SER A 169 0.08 -12.83 7.38
CA SER A 169 -1.20 -13.34 6.86
C SER A 169 -2.43 -12.74 7.56
N GLN A 170 -2.36 -12.58 8.88
CA GLN A 170 -3.42 -11.92 9.67
C GLN A 170 -3.63 -10.46 9.24
N PHE A 171 -2.57 -9.75 8.89
CA PHE A 171 -2.68 -8.38 8.40
C PHE A 171 -3.32 -8.33 7.01
N LEU A 172 -2.97 -9.27 6.12
CA LEU A 172 -3.61 -9.36 4.80
C LEU A 172 -5.12 -9.58 4.94
N CYS A 173 -5.53 -10.52 5.81
CA CYS A 173 -6.95 -10.79 6.07
C CYS A 173 -7.66 -9.58 6.67
N ALA A 174 -7.08 -8.96 7.70
CA ALA A 174 -7.60 -7.75 8.31
C ALA A 174 -7.75 -6.62 7.26
N GLY A 175 -6.77 -6.46 6.36
CA GLY A 175 -6.85 -5.52 5.25
C GLY A 175 -8.04 -5.76 4.33
N LEU A 176 -8.33 -7.02 3.98
CA LEU A 176 -9.54 -7.37 3.21
C LEU A 176 -10.83 -7.05 3.98
N ALA A 177 -10.91 -7.44 5.26
CA ALA A 177 -12.07 -7.15 6.09
C ALA A 177 -12.31 -5.64 6.20
N SER A 178 -11.29 -4.87 6.57
CA SER A 178 -11.39 -3.42 6.69
C SER A 178 -11.72 -2.73 5.38
N TYR A 179 -11.23 -3.24 4.23
CA TYR A 179 -11.59 -2.72 2.92
C TYR A 179 -13.08 -2.95 2.61
N VAL A 180 -13.60 -4.16 2.85
CA VAL A 180 -15.03 -4.49 2.66
C VAL A 180 -15.92 -3.74 3.65
N ASP A 181 -15.49 -3.62 4.90
CA ASP A 181 -16.19 -2.84 5.93
C ASP A 181 -16.24 -1.36 5.53
N ALA A 182 -15.15 -0.77 5.02
CA ALA A 182 -15.13 0.62 4.56
C ALA A 182 -16.08 0.88 3.36
N LEU A 183 -16.27 -0.11 2.48
CA LEU A 183 -17.24 -0.04 1.38
C LEU A 183 -18.70 -0.16 1.84
N THR A 184 -18.94 -0.80 2.99
CA THR A 184 -20.28 -1.03 3.54
C THR A 184 -20.62 -0.12 4.72
N GLN A 185 -19.68 0.67 5.22
CA GLN A 185 -19.82 1.52 6.39
C GLN A 185 -20.86 2.63 6.17
N GLY A 186 -21.76 2.80 7.15
CA GLY A 186 -22.80 3.83 7.12
C GLY A 186 -23.95 3.52 6.16
N ARG A 187 -24.01 2.30 5.62
CA ARG A 187 -25.09 1.80 4.78
C ARG A 187 -25.79 0.64 5.47
N ASP A 188 -27.07 0.51 5.19
CA ASP A 188 -27.77 -0.73 5.50
C ASP A 188 -27.10 -1.86 4.69
N ARG A 189 -26.46 -2.81 5.38
CA ARG A 189 -25.79 -3.97 4.78
C ARG A 189 -26.76 -4.85 4.00
N GLU A 190 -28.06 -4.69 4.23
CA GLU A 190 -29.14 -5.36 3.52
C GLU A 190 -29.57 -4.64 2.23
N SER A 191 -29.19 -3.38 2.07
CA SER A 191 -29.49 -2.62 0.86
C SER A 191 -28.90 -3.29 -0.38
N ALA A 192 -29.76 -3.60 -1.34
CA ALA A 192 -29.36 -4.15 -2.64
C ALA A 192 -28.32 -3.26 -3.35
N ALA A 193 -28.43 -1.94 -3.18
CA ALA A 193 -27.51 -0.97 -3.76
C ALA A 193 -26.09 -1.06 -3.15
N ALA A 194 -25.98 -1.24 -1.82
CA ALA A 194 -24.69 -1.41 -1.15
C ALA A 194 -23.97 -2.69 -1.61
N ARG A 195 -24.72 -3.79 -1.74
CA ARG A 195 -24.18 -5.06 -2.23
C ARG A 195 -23.77 -4.99 -3.71
N ALA A 196 -24.58 -4.34 -4.55
CA ALA A 196 -24.26 -4.14 -5.95
C ALA A 196 -22.97 -3.33 -6.13
N ILE A 197 -22.80 -2.26 -5.33
CA ILE A 197 -21.57 -1.44 -5.35
C ILE A 197 -20.36 -2.24 -4.86
N LEU A 198 -20.50 -3.03 -3.79
CA LEU A 198 -19.43 -3.90 -3.31
C LEU A 198 -18.96 -4.86 -4.40
N GLU A 199 -19.89 -5.60 -5.02
CA GLU A 199 -19.59 -6.53 -6.10
C GLU A 199 -18.95 -5.82 -7.30
N ASP A 200 -19.37 -4.58 -7.60
CA ASP A 200 -18.86 -3.79 -8.72
C ASP A 200 -17.48 -3.15 -8.48
N VAL A 201 -17.12 -2.88 -7.21
CA VAL A 201 -15.80 -2.37 -6.82
C VAL A 201 -14.80 -3.51 -6.65
N VAL A 202 -15.18 -4.57 -5.93
CA VAL A 202 -14.30 -5.70 -5.58
C VAL A 202 -14.12 -6.65 -6.76
N LYS A 203 -15.18 -6.87 -7.56
CA LYS A 203 -15.27 -7.83 -8.67
C LYS A 203 -14.90 -9.26 -8.29
N GLU A 204 -13.63 -9.61 -8.18
CA GLU A 204 -13.17 -10.96 -7.85
C GLU A 204 -12.20 -10.86 -6.68
N ILE A 205 -12.22 -11.84 -5.77
CA ILE A 205 -11.22 -11.95 -4.70
C ILE A 205 -10.32 -13.14 -4.99
N GLN A 206 -9.03 -12.89 -5.12
CA GLN A 206 -7.99 -13.90 -5.22
C GLN A 206 -7.21 -13.97 -3.90
N ILE A 207 -7.18 -15.16 -3.29
CA ILE A 207 -6.37 -15.48 -2.11
C ILE A 207 -5.29 -16.46 -2.55
N THR A 208 -4.02 -16.07 -2.40
CA THR A 208 -2.88 -16.96 -2.65
C THR A 208 -2.33 -17.50 -1.35
N VAL A 209 -2.45 -18.80 -1.17
CA VAL A 209 -1.87 -19.56 -0.07
C VAL A 209 -0.50 -20.08 -0.52
N SER A 210 0.51 -19.93 0.34
CA SER A 210 1.84 -20.49 0.14
C SER A 210 2.10 -21.56 1.19
N PHE A 211 2.81 -22.60 0.78
CA PHE A 211 3.15 -23.72 1.64
C PHE A 211 4.66 -23.77 1.89
N SER A 212 5.04 -24.25 3.08
CA SER A 212 6.44 -24.51 3.41
C SER A 212 6.98 -25.69 2.58
N SER A 213 8.17 -25.52 1.99
CA SER A 213 8.85 -26.57 1.23
C SER A 213 9.13 -27.83 2.06
N ASN A 214 9.21 -27.68 3.39
CA ASN A 214 9.46 -28.79 4.31
C ASN A 214 8.28 -29.75 4.42
N VAL A 215 7.06 -29.31 4.10
CA VAL A 215 5.84 -30.12 4.20
C VAL A 215 5.32 -30.51 2.82
N THR A 216 5.37 -29.59 1.85
CA THR A 216 4.89 -29.84 0.49
C THR A 216 5.92 -29.37 -0.55
N PRO A 217 6.97 -30.16 -0.83
CA PRO A 217 8.04 -29.75 -1.75
C PRO A 217 7.55 -29.55 -3.19
N ALA A 218 6.51 -30.28 -3.60
CA ALA A 218 5.93 -30.20 -4.94
C ALA A 218 4.89 -29.07 -5.11
N LEU A 219 4.25 -28.63 -4.02
CA LEU A 219 3.20 -27.62 -4.05
C LEU A 219 3.67 -26.35 -3.33
N ARG A 220 4.12 -25.36 -4.09
CA ARG A 220 4.61 -24.08 -3.53
C ARG A 220 3.48 -23.13 -3.14
N SER A 221 2.43 -23.07 -3.95
CA SER A 221 1.31 -22.14 -3.74
C SER A 221 0.01 -22.65 -4.35
N LEU A 222 -1.11 -22.27 -3.75
CA LEU A 222 -2.47 -22.49 -4.21
C LEU A 222 -3.20 -21.15 -4.35
N ASN A 223 -3.90 -20.94 -5.46
CA ASN A 223 -4.75 -19.77 -5.66
C ASN A 223 -6.22 -20.17 -5.49
N ILE A 224 -6.92 -19.47 -4.61
CA ILE A 224 -8.36 -19.59 -4.39
C ILE A 224 -9.00 -18.31 -4.95
N ASN A 225 -9.80 -18.48 -6.00
CA ASN A 225 -10.49 -17.38 -6.66
C ASN A 225 -11.98 -17.42 -6.31
N ILE A 226 -12.50 -16.30 -5.84
CA ILE A 226 -13.89 -16.11 -5.42
C ILE A 226 -14.56 -15.19 -6.44
N PRO A 227 -15.49 -15.72 -7.27
CA PRO A 227 -16.18 -14.94 -8.29
C PRO A 227 -17.08 -13.83 -7.70
N ARG A 228 -17.34 -12.80 -8.51
CA ARG A 228 -18.18 -11.64 -8.16
C ARG A 228 -19.50 -11.99 -7.50
N GLY A 229 -20.27 -12.87 -8.15
CA GLY A 229 -21.63 -13.20 -7.70
C GLY A 229 -21.69 -13.93 -6.36
N SER A 230 -20.55 -14.45 -5.88
CA SER A 230 -20.44 -15.18 -4.61
C SER A 230 -20.00 -14.29 -3.45
N ILE A 231 -19.50 -13.08 -3.69
CA ILE A 231 -18.95 -12.23 -2.60
C ILE A 231 -20.02 -11.93 -1.54
N LYS A 232 -21.24 -11.62 -1.98
CA LYS A 232 -22.36 -11.31 -1.07
C LYS A 232 -22.78 -12.47 -0.17
N SER A 233 -22.58 -13.74 -0.58
CA SER A 233 -22.97 -14.89 0.23
C SER A 233 -22.05 -15.12 1.43
N PHE A 234 -20.88 -14.47 1.43
CA PHE A 234 -19.93 -14.54 2.55
C PHE A 234 -20.10 -13.38 3.55
N LEU A 235 -20.95 -12.41 3.25
CA LEU A 235 -21.29 -11.35 4.20
C LEU A 235 -22.21 -11.91 5.31
N PRO A 236 -22.07 -11.45 6.56
CA PRO A 236 -22.93 -11.90 7.64
C PRO A 236 -24.40 -11.56 7.36
N ALA A 237 -25.30 -12.50 7.63
CA ALA A 237 -26.72 -12.20 7.76
C ALA A 237 -26.98 -11.55 9.12
N THR A 238 -27.58 -10.37 9.13
CA THR A 238 -27.74 -9.49 10.30
C THR A 238 -28.77 -9.97 11.34
N GLY A 239 -29.24 -11.22 11.28
CA GLY A 239 -30.42 -11.68 12.02
C GLY A 239 -30.26 -12.90 12.95
N VAL A 240 -29.08 -13.52 13.08
CA VAL A 240 -28.95 -14.78 13.85
C VAL A 240 -27.85 -14.71 14.91
N SER A 241 -28.26 -14.36 16.13
CA SER A 241 -27.62 -14.62 17.43
C SER A 241 -26.34 -13.85 17.78
N ASN A 242 -26.19 -13.63 19.10
CA ASN A 242 -25.19 -12.91 19.90
C ASN A 242 -23.71 -13.32 19.71
N GLN A 243 -23.27 -13.72 18.52
CA GLN A 243 -21.84 -13.81 18.21
C GLN A 243 -21.36 -12.51 17.57
N PRO A 244 -20.16 -12.01 17.93
CA PRO A 244 -19.65 -10.74 17.40
C PRO A 244 -19.67 -10.81 15.87
N GLY A 245 -20.38 -9.87 15.25
CA GLY A 245 -20.80 -9.89 13.84
C GLY A 245 -19.77 -10.51 12.90
N GLY A 246 -20.15 -11.62 12.27
CA GLY A 246 -19.24 -12.37 11.39
C GLY A 246 -18.66 -11.47 10.31
N SER A 247 -17.34 -11.37 10.23
CA SER A 247 -16.69 -10.67 9.11
C SER A 247 -16.83 -11.50 7.83
N ILE A 248 -16.62 -10.89 6.66
CA ILE A 248 -16.50 -11.63 5.39
C ILE A 248 -15.49 -12.80 5.49
N LEU A 249 -14.47 -12.64 6.34
CA LEU A 249 -13.46 -13.66 6.58
C LEU A 249 -14.02 -14.89 7.27
N SER A 250 -14.96 -14.74 8.20
CA SER A 250 -15.60 -15.88 8.87
C SER A 250 -16.42 -16.73 7.91
N GLY A 251 -17.20 -16.08 7.02
CA GLY A 251 -17.96 -16.75 5.97
C GLY A 251 -17.05 -17.47 4.97
N LEU A 252 -15.95 -16.82 4.55
CA LEU A 252 -14.95 -17.44 3.68
C LEU A 252 -14.23 -18.61 4.34
N SER A 253 -13.82 -18.47 5.61
CA SER A 253 -13.14 -19.54 6.36
C SER A 253 -14.04 -20.77 6.47
N SER A 254 -15.30 -20.59 6.90
CA SER A 254 -16.26 -21.68 7.03
C SER A 254 -16.56 -22.36 5.69
N TYR A 255 -16.67 -21.59 4.60
CA TYR A 255 -16.89 -22.17 3.27
C TYR A 255 -15.70 -22.99 2.79
N ILE A 256 -14.48 -22.48 2.97
CA ILE A 256 -13.25 -23.18 2.57
C ILE A 256 -13.05 -24.44 3.42
N GLU A 257 -13.28 -24.36 4.72
CA GLU A 257 -13.23 -25.51 5.62
C GLU A 257 -14.25 -26.58 5.20
N LYS A 258 -15.51 -26.18 4.98
CA LYS A 258 -16.60 -27.10 4.62
C LYS A 258 -16.44 -27.74 3.25
N HIS A 259 -16.00 -26.99 2.25
CA HIS A 259 -16.01 -27.43 0.84
C HIS A 259 -14.65 -27.85 0.31
N LEU A 260 -13.55 -27.36 0.88
CA LEU A 260 -12.19 -27.71 0.48
C LEU A 260 -11.46 -28.53 1.56
N ALA A 261 -12.10 -28.81 2.70
CA ALA A 261 -11.49 -29.50 3.84
C ALA A 261 -10.16 -28.85 4.29
N MET A 262 -10.08 -27.53 4.17
CA MET A 262 -8.86 -26.77 4.46
C MET A 262 -9.12 -25.79 5.61
N ASP A 263 -8.37 -25.95 6.69
CA ASP A 263 -8.36 -25.01 7.81
C ASP A 263 -7.47 -23.80 7.46
N LEU A 264 -8.09 -22.75 6.92
CA LEU A 264 -7.50 -21.44 6.75
C LEU A 264 -8.13 -20.50 7.78
N ASP A 265 -7.46 -20.28 8.92
CA ASP A 265 -7.90 -19.31 9.92
C ASP A 265 -7.78 -17.86 9.40
N LEU A 266 -8.69 -17.45 8.52
CA LEU A 266 -8.70 -16.09 7.95
C LEU A 266 -9.16 -15.07 9.00
N ALA A 267 -10.06 -15.46 9.90
CA ALA A 267 -10.66 -14.60 10.91
C ALA A 267 -9.79 -14.46 12.18
N GLY A 268 -8.77 -15.29 12.36
CA GLY A 268 -7.93 -15.31 13.56
C GLY A 268 -8.65 -15.89 14.78
N SER A 269 -9.65 -16.75 14.59
CA SER A 269 -10.45 -17.34 15.67
C SER A 269 -9.86 -18.62 16.25
N SER A 270 -8.89 -19.24 15.56
CA SER A 270 -8.26 -20.49 16.01
C SER A 270 -7.18 -20.24 17.06
N ALA A 271 -6.96 -21.23 17.93
CA ALA A 271 -5.84 -21.20 18.88
C ALA A 271 -4.52 -21.09 18.10
N ARG A 272 -3.68 -20.11 18.47
CA ARG A 272 -2.43 -19.69 17.79
C ARG A 272 -1.38 -20.78 17.53
N ASP A 273 -1.62 -22.02 17.95
CA ASP A 273 -0.66 -23.14 17.90
C ASP A 273 -1.10 -24.34 17.05
N SER A 274 -2.10 -24.20 16.17
CA SER A 274 -2.37 -25.25 15.17
C SER A 274 -1.10 -25.51 14.32
N PRO A 275 -0.64 -26.77 14.19
CA PRO A 275 0.54 -27.10 13.39
C PRO A 275 0.37 -26.73 11.91
N ALA A 276 -0.87 -26.61 11.43
CA ALA A 276 -1.19 -26.14 10.07
C ALA A 276 -0.80 -24.67 9.86
N SER A 277 -1.01 -23.82 10.86
CA SER A 277 -0.69 -22.37 10.79
C SER A 277 0.81 -22.07 10.64
N LYS A 278 1.67 -23.04 11.00
CA LYS A 278 3.13 -22.94 10.86
C LYS A 278 3.63 -23.25 9.45
N HIS A 279 2.84 -24.00 8.66
CA HIS A 279 3.26 -24.52 7.36
C HIS A 279 2.45 -23.97 6.19
N VAL A 280 1.26 -23.43 6.46
CA VAL A 280 0.36 -22.81 5.50
C VAL A 280 0.21 -21.34 5.84
N ARG A 281 0.49 -20.45 4.89
CA ARG A 281 0.37 -19.00 5.10
C ARG A 281 -0.27 -18.32 3.91
N ILE A 282 -1.04 -17.28 4.18
CA ILE A 282 -1.56 -16.41 3.12
C ILE A 282 -0.44 -15.48 2.71
N SER A 283 -0.13 -15.51 1.43
CA SER A 283 0.99 -14.81 0.81
C SER A 283 0.57 -13.61 -0.04
N LYS A 284 -0.69 -13.59 -0.49
CA LYS A 284 -1.26 -12.48 -1.26
C LYS A 284 -2.78 -12.50 -1.15
N ILE A 285 -3.38 -11.32 -1.07
CA ILE A 285 -4.80 -11.08 -1.32
C ILE A 285 -4.90 -10.02 -2.40
N ALA A 286 -5.71 -10.27 -3.42
CA ALA A 286 -5.97 -9.33 -4.50
C ALA A 286 -7.45 -9.27 -4.81
N CYS A 287 -7.92 -8.07 -5.12
CA CYS A 287 -9.20 -7.84 -5.76
C CYS A 287 -9.07 -6.70 -6.76
N ASN A 288 -10.16 -6.31 -7.42
CA ASN A 288 -10.11 -5.19 -8.35
C ASN A 288 -9.76 -3.86 -7.68
N GLY A 289 -10.01 -3.71 -6.37
CA GLY A 289 -9.72 -2.51 -5.60
C GLY A 289 -8.29 -2.41 -5.05
N PHE A 290 -7.62 -3.53 -4.79
CA PHE A 290 -6.26 -3.53 -4.28
C PHE A 290 -5.52 -4.86 -4.48
N VAL A 291 -4.20 -4.84 -4.31
CA VAL A 291 -3.35 -6.02 -4.16
C VAL A 291 -2.46 -5.83 -2.95
N LEU A 292 -2.43 -6.79 -2.03
CA LEU A 292 -1.48 -6.87 -0.92
C LEU A 292 -0.74 -8.20 -0.95
N GLY A 293 0.59 -8.15 -0.82
CA GLY A 293 1.46 -9.32 -0.78
C GLY A 293 2.31 -9.34 0.50
N ALA A 294 2.53 -10.54 1.03
CA ALA A 294 3.30 -10.78 2.26
C ALA A 294 4.75 -10.29 2.16
N GLU A 295 5.34 -10.29 0.96
CA GLU A 295 6.70 -9.80 0.69
C GLU A 295 6.77 -8.27 0.51
N GLY A 296 5.82 -7.52 1.08
CA GLY A 296 5.82 -6.07 1.03
C GLY A 296 5.49 -5.51 -0.35
N LYS A 297 4.48 -6.07 -1.02
CA LYS A 297 3.96 -5.52 -2.28
C LYS A 297 2.56 -4.97 -2.07
N MET A 298 2.30 -3.77 -2.56
CA MET A 298 0.98 -3.13 -2.47
C MET A 298 0.60 -2.43 -3.77
N LYS A 299 -0.67 -2.53 -4.16
CA LYS A 299 -1.27 -1.70 -5.22
C LYS A 299 -2.65 -1.29 -4.74
N LEU A 300 -2.96 -0.01 -4.82
CA LEU A 300 -4.29 0.52 -4.60
C LEU A 300 -4.89 0.90 -5.95
N VAL A 301 -6.13 0.53 -6.22
CA VAL A 301 -6.79 0.75 -7.51
C VAL A 301 -8.06 1.52 -7.27
N ALA A 302 -8.02 2.81 -7.62
CA ALA A 302 -9.16 3.70 -7.54
C ALA A 302 -9.00 4.80 -8.60
N GLN A 303 -10.13 5.37 -9.02
CA GLN A 303 -10.14 6.50 -9.94
C GLN A 303 -10.35 7.78 -9.13
N PRO A 304 -9.49 8.81 -9.29
CA PRO A 304 -9.72 10.12 -8.70
C PRO A 304 -11.07 10.69 -9.15
N ILE A 305 -11.73 11.41 -8.26
CA ILE A 305 -12.93 12.18 -8.60
C ILE A 305 -12.45 13.36 -9.45
N ARG A 306 -12.96 13.47 -10.69
CA ARG A 306 -12.78 14.67 -11.51
C ARG A 306 -13.98 15.55 -11.26
N THR A 307 -13.78 16.76 -10.74
CA THR A 307 -14.79 17.80 -10.75
C THR A 307 -14.95 18.26 -12.21
N SER A 308 -15.92 17.71 -12.93
CA SER A 308 -16.31 18.27 -14.21
C SER A 308 -16.81 19.70 -13.95
N SER A 309 -16.23 20.66 -14.67
CA SER A 309 -16.74 22.03 -14.73
C SER A 309 -18.23 21.98 -15.07
N ALA A 310 -19.02 22.71 -14.29
CA ALA A 310 -20.47 22.81 -14.43
C ALA A 310 -20.86 23.35 -15.83
N SER A 311 -21.25 22.44 -16.72
CA SER A 311 -22.03 22.76 -17.92
C SER A 311 -22.51 21.46 -18.59
N ASP A 312 -23.54 20.83 -18.04
CA ASP A 312 -24.63 20.19 -18.80
C ASP A 312 -25.66 19.57 -17.84
N ASP A 313 -26.81 20.25 -17.70
CA ASP A 313 -27.93 19.92 -16.81
C ASP A 313 -28.79 18.76 -17.33
N SER A 314 -28.22 17.59 -17.65
CA SER A 314 -29.05 16.44 -18.12
C SER A 314 -28.57 15.02 -17.75
N ALA A 315 -27.67 14.85 -16.78
CA ALA A 315 -27.19 13.51 -16.36
C ALA A 315 -27.36 13.23 -14.84
N GLY A 316 -28.52 13.55 -14.26
CA GLY A 316 -28.71 13.66 -12.80
C GLY A 316 -28.98 12.40 -11.97
N ASN A 317 -28.53 11.19 -12.37
CA ASN A 317 -28.68 10.01 -11.47
C ASN A 317 -27.56 8.96 -11.63
N ASP A 318 -27.18 8.64 -12.86
CA ASP A 318 -26.10 7.66 -13.12
C ASP A 318 -24.71 8.21 -12.75
N ASP A 319 -24.49 9.52 -12.95
CA ASP A 319 -23.23 10.15 -12.58
C ASP A 319 -23.05 10.26 -11.06
N ASP A 320 -24.12 10.46 -10.31
CA ASP A 320 -24.09 10.48 -8.84
C ASP A 320 -23.76 9.10 -8.27
N ALA A 321 -24.41 8.05 -8.77
CA ALA A 321 -24.11 6.68 -8.38
C ALA A 321 -22.67 6.28 -8.71
N ARG A 322 -22.16 6.70 -9.88
CA ARG A 322 -20.78 6.46 -10.31
C ARG A 322 -19.77 7.23 -9.46
N ASN A 323 -20.07 8.47 -9.11
CA ASN A 323 -19.21 9.30 -8.27
C ASN A 323 -19.17 8.79 -6.84
N GLU A 324 -20.31 8.34 -6.29
CA GLU A 324 -20.37 7.71 -4.98
C GLU A 324 -19.58 6.39 -4.95
N LYS A 325 -19.67 5.56 -6.00
CA LYS A 325 -18.81 4.37 -6.14
C LYS A 325 -17.33 4.73 -6.08
N LYS A 326 -16.88 5.75 -6.82
CA LYS A 326 -15.48 6.20 -6.82
C LYS A 326 -15.07 6.70 -5.43
N ARG A 327 -15.92 7.49 -4.78
CA ARG A 327 -15.67 8.03 -3.43
C ARG A 327 -15.48 6.92 -2.40
N LEU A 328 -16.33 5.89 -2.43
CA LEU A 328 -16.22 4.72 -1.56
C LEU A 328 -14.94 3.92 -1.84
N ALA A 329 -14.60 3.70 -3.11
CA ALA A 329 -13.35 3.01 -3.47
C ALA A 329 -12.10 3.78 -3.01
N LEU A 330 -12.10 5.12 -3.11
CA LEU A 330 -11.04 5.99 -2.60
C LEU A 330 -10.95 5.93 -1.08
N ARG A 331 -12.09 6.01 -0.38
CA ARG A 331 -12.14 5.89 1.09
C ARG A 331 -11.60 4.54 1.55
N ALA A 332 -12.05 3.44 0.95
CA ALA A 332 -11.59 2.09 1.30
C ALA A 332 -10.09 1.91 1.01
N SER A 333 -9.59 2.50 -0.08
CA SER A 333 -8.15 2.55 -0.37
C SER A 333 -7.37 3.36 0.68
N GLY A 334 -7.94 4.47 1.16
CA GLY A 334 -7.35 5.32 2.20
C GLY A 334 -7.25 4.60 3.54
N VAL A 335 -8.31 3.90 3.94
CA VAL A 335 -8.31 3.03 5.13
C VAL A 335 -7.20 1.98 5.03
N LEU A 336 -7.06 1.34 3.87
CA LEU A 336 -6.01 0.32 3.67
C LEU A 336 -4.60 0.92 3.74
N LEU A 337 -4.38 2.09 3.15
CA LEU A 337 -3.10 2.80 3.22
C LEU A 337 -2.73 3.14 4.68
N LEU A 338 -3.69 3.68 5.44
CA LEU A 338 -3.49 4.01 6.85
C LEU A 338 -3.17 2.76 7.68
N LEU A 339 -3.87 1.64 7.45
CA LEU A 339 -3.55 0.38 8.12
C LEU A 339 -2.11 -0.08 7.87
N VAL A 340 -1.61 0.08 6.64
CA VAL A 340 -0.21 -0.26 6.29
C VAL A 340 0.76 0.68 7.00
N ILE A 341 0.47 1.99 7.05
CA ILE A 341 1.28 2.97 7.78
C ILE A 341 1.30 2.63 9.28
N HIS A 342 0.17 2.41 9.92
CA HIS A 342 0.13 2.03 11.34
C HIS A 342 0.89 0.72 11.61
N ARG A 343 0.82 -0.25 10.70
CA ARG A 343 1.56 -1.51 10.82
C ARG A 343 3.07 -1.35 10.68
N SER A 344 3.54 -0.30 10.00
CA SER A 344 4.98 0.00 9.91
C SER A 344 5.55 0.39 11.28
N ILE A 345 4.74 1.05 12.13
CA ILE A 345 5.11 1.51 13.48
C ILE A 345 5.16 0.36 14.49
N VAL A 346 4.14 -0.50 14.49
CA VAL A 346 3.96 -1.57 15.49
C VAL A 346 5.08 -2.64 15.44
N GLY A 347 5.96 -2.57 14.43
CA GLY A 347 7.15 -3.42 14.35
C GLY A 347 8.18 -3.20 15.46
N GLU A 348 8.25 -2.02 16.07
CA GLU A 348 9.25 -1.69 17.09
C GLU A 348 8.93 -2.28 18.48
N ASN A 349 7.66 -2.54 18.80
CA ASN A 349 7.23 -2.96 20.15
C ASN A 349 7.21 -4.49 20.36
N ARG A 350 7.88 -5.28 19.53
CA ARG A 350 7.80 -6.75 19.58
C ARG A 350 9.13 -7.49 19.71
N GLU A 351 10.18 -6.75 20.06
CA GLU A 351 11.45 -7.30 20.52
C GLU A 351 11.82 -6.65 21.86
N SER A 352 11.37 -7.26 22.95
CA SER A 352 11.90 -7.09 24.32
C SER A 352 11.60 -8.36 25.10
#